data_AF-C9MUJ7-F1
#
_entry.id   AF-C9MUJ7-F1
#
_cell.length_a   1.000
_cell.length_b   1.000
_cell.length_c   1.000
_cell.angle_alpha   90.00
_cell.angle_beta   90.00
_cell.angle_gamma   90.00
#
_symmetry.space_group_name_H-M   'P 1'
#
loop_
_entity.id
_entity.type
_entity.pdbx_description
1 polymer ?
#
loop_
_entity_poly.entity_id
_entity_poly.type
_entity_poly.pdbx_seq_one_letter_code
_entity_poly.pdbx_strand_id
1 'polypeptide(L)'
;MKKLILLGLLAFSAFGMAEPYRDERGVLFMSEEEWTEFYNKDGQEVAACVPIGSIIMEESYIKDGKKMTHTLAEVQKGIKQFNEMLGETGLRDIHGGKDKIHEFYYAAVCKRPTQKQYDLVGSPTFKKTMERIFETHKAMED
;
A
#
# COMPACT_ATOMS: atom_id res chain seq x y z
N MET A 1 20.06 -46.33 -38.87
CA MET A 1 18.78 -45.80 -38.34
C MET A 1 19.10 -44.75 -37.28
N LYS A 2 18.96 -43.46 -37.61
CA LYS A 2 19.27 -42.32 -36.73
C LYS A 2 18.03 -41.98 -35.89
N LYS A 3 18.22 -41.82 -34.58
CA LYS A 3 17.23 -41.35 -33.61
C LYS A 3 16.82 -39.91 -33.95
N LEU A 4 15.53 -39.66 -34.11
CA LEU A 4 14.95 -38.31 -34.05
C LEU A 4 13.92 -38.32 -32.93
N ILE A 5 14.35 -37.81 -31.78
CA ILE A 5 13.52 -37.58 -30.61
C ILE A 5 12.71 -36.31 -30.91
N LEU A 6 11.41 -36.47 -31.16
CA LEU A 6 10.46 -35.38 -31.09
C LEU A 6 10.14 -35.13 -29.61
N LEU A 7 10.87 -34.22 -28.99
CA LEU A 7 10.50 -33.58 -27.73
C LEU A 7 10.68 -32.08 -27.93
N GLY A 8 9.65 -31.45 -28.50
CA GLY A 8 9.60 -30.02 -28.70
C GLY A 8 8.17 -29.54 -28.49
N LEU A 9 8.03 -28.57 -27.58
CA LEU A 9 6.82 -27.81 -27.22
C LEU A 9 6.04 -28.29 -25.99
N LEU A 10 6.69 -28.25 -24.84
CA LEU A 10 6.07 -27.69 -23.63
C LEU A 10 6.66 -26.29 -23.44
N ALA A 11 6.12 -25.31 -24.16
CA ALA A 11 6.36 -23.90 -23.90
C ALA A 11 4.99 -23.23 -23.78
N PHE A 12 4.86 -22.36 -22.77
CA PHE A 12 3.72 -21.51 -22.45
C PHE A 12 2.62 -22.10 -21.57
N SER A 13 2.89 -22.16 -20.27
CA SER A 13 1.92 -21.74 -19.24
C SER A 13 2.58 -21.50 -17.87
N ALA A 14 3.73 -20.80 -17.84
CA ALA A 14 4.00 -19.99 -16.66
C ALA A 14 3.10 -18.74 -16.82
N PHE A 15 1.91 -18.79 -16.23
CA PHE A 15 1.15 -17.57 -15.95
C PHE A 15 2.06 -16.68 -15.10
N GLY A 16 2.76 -15.77 -15.76
CA GLY A 16 3.73 -14.88 -15.15
C GLY A 16 3.00 -13.85 -14.32
N MET A 17 2.77 -14.14 -13.04
CA MET A 17 2.68 -13.07 -12.06
C MET A 17 4.09 -12.47 -12.00
N ALA A 18 4.28 -11.34 -12.66
CA ALA A 18 5.55 -10.62 -12.58
C ALA A 18 5.76 -10.24 -11.10
N GLU A 19 6.88 -10.66 -10.52
CA GLU A 19 7.24 -10.32 -9.14
C GLU A 19 7.17 -8.80 -8.92
N PRO A 20 6.89 -8.34 -7.68
CA PRO A 20 6.89 -6.92 -7.34
C PRO A 20 8.16 -6.24 -7.82
N TYR A 21 8.02 -5.16 -8.60
CA TYR A 21 9.16 -4.46 -9.17
C TYR A 21 8.99 -2.94 -9.07
N ARG A 22 10.11 -2.21 -9.16
CA ARG A 22 10.10 -0.76 -9.25
C ARG A 22 10.31 -0.33 -10.70
N ASP A 23 9.52 0.63 -11.16
CA ASP A 23 9.70 1.21 -12.49
C ASP A 23 10.90 2.19 -12.52
N GLU A 24 11.13 2.83 -13.67
CA GLU A 24 12.22 3.81 -13.86
C GLU A 24 12.14 5.04 -12.94
N ARG A 25 10.96 5.32 -12.38
CA ARG A 25 10.73 6.40 -11.40
C ARG A 25 11.01 5.94 -9.97
N GLY A 26 11.28 4.65 -9.78
CA GLY A 26 11.43 4.01 -8.49
C GLY A 26 10.09 3.75 -7.80
N VAL A 27 8.97 3.73 -8.52
CA VAL A 27 7.61 3.48 -7.99
C VAL A 27 7.35 1.98 -8.01
N LEU A 28 6.91 1.43 -6.88
CA LEU A 28 6.57 0.00 -6.75
C LEU A 28 5.29 -0.33 -7.52
N PHE A 29 5.37 -1.38 -8.35
CA PHE A 29 4.26 -2.01 -9.04
C PHE A 29 4.08 -3.44 -8.52
N MET A 30 2.83 -3.78 -8.22
CA MET A 30 2.38 -5.06 -7.70
C MET A 30 1.00 -5.36 -8.31
N SER A 31 0.61 -6.63 -8.35
CA SER A 31 -0.74 -7.06 -8.70
C SER A 31 -1.75 -6.62 -7.63
N GLU A 32 -3.05 -6.69 -7.94
CA GLU A 32 -4.11 -6.37 -6.98
C GLU A 32 -4.11 -7.29 -5.76
N GLU A 33 -3.84 -8.59 -5.99
CA GLU A 33 -3.72 -9.60 -4.93
C GLU A 33 -2.53 -9.28 -4.03
N GLU A 34 -1.37 -8.96 -4.63
CA GLU A 34 -0.17 -8.59 -3.90
C GLU A 34 -0.36 -7.30 -3.07
N TRP A 35 -1.10 -6.30 -3.60
CA TRP A 35 -1.45 -5.10 -2.83
C TRP A 35 -2.38 -5.42 -1.66
N THR A 36 -3.33 -6.33 -1.87
CA THR A 36 -4.24 -6.80 -0.80
C THR A 36 -3.44 -7.46 0.31
N GLU A 37 -2.51 -8.35 -0.01
CA GLU A 37 -1.61 -9.00 0.96
C GLU A 37 -0.64 -8.02 1.65
N PHE A 38 -0.19 -6.98 0.94
CA PHE A 38 0.72 -5.98 1.49
C PHE A 38 0.07 -5.18 2.60
N TYR A 39 -1.17 -4.72 2.40
CA TYR A 39 -1.86 -3.79 3.30
C TYR A 39 -2.73 -4.48 4.37
N ASN A 40 -3.14 -5.74 4.18
CA ASN A 40 -4.00 -6.46 5.13
C ASN A 40 -3.23 -7.40 6.05
N LYS A 41 -3.74 -7.56 7.28
CA LYS A 41 -3.23 -8.57 8.22
C LYS A 41 -3.53 -9.97 7.68
N ASP A 42 -2.69 -10.94 8.02
CA ASP A 42 -2.83 -12.30 7.50
C ASP A 42 -4.20 -12.89 7.86
N GLY A 43 -4.92 -13.41 6.86
CA GLY A 43 -6.29 -13.92 7.03
C GLY A 43 -7.38 -12.85 7.13
N GLN A 44 -7.07 -11.57 6.87
CA GLN A 44 -8.05 -10.48 6.80
C GLN A 44 -8.07 -9.86 5.39
N GLU A 45 -9.24 -9.38 4.99
CA GLU A 45 -9.43 -8.62 3.75
C GLU A 45 -10.32 -7.41 4.04
N VAL A 46 -9.69 -6.34 4.53
CA VAL A 46 -10.35 -5.07 4.81
C VAL A 46 -10.20 -4.18 3.59
N ALA A 47 -11.29 -4.03 2.83
CA ALA A 47 -11.33 -3.28 1.58
C ALA A 47 -10.77 -1.86 1.68
N ALA A 48 -10.86 -1.21 2.86
CA ALA A 48 -10.35 0.13 3.09
C ALA A 48 -8.80 0.20 3.23
N CYS A 49 -8.11 -0.90 3.55
CA CYS A 49 -6.67 -0.90 3.75
C CYS A 49 -5.88 -0.60 2.48
N VAL A 50 -6.30 -1.15 1.35
CA VAL A 50 -5.65 -0.91 0.04
C VAL A 50 -5.71 0.56 -0.36
N PRO A 51 -6.88 1.22 -0.44
CA PRO A 51 -6.94 2.63 -0.85
C PRO A 51 -6.28 3.58 0.16
N ILE A 52 -6.44 3.36 1.48
CA ILE A 52 -5.80 4.21 2.49
C ILE A 52 -4.27 4.04 2.47
N GLY A 53 -3.78 2.81 2.41
CA GLY A 53 -2.34 2.55 2.31
C GLY A 53 -1.74 3.13 1.03
N SER A 54 -2.43 2.96 -0.10
CA SER A 54 -2.00 3.46 -1.40
C SER A 54 -1.95 4.99 -1.45
N ILE A 55 -2.93 5.69 -0.88
CA ILE A 55 -2.93 7.16 -0.90
C ILE A 55 -1.82 7.74 0.00
N ILE A 56 -1.52 7.10 1.14
CA ILE A 56 -0.37 7.44 1.99
C ILE A 56 0.94 7.20 1.23
N MET A 57 1.04 6.09 0.50
CA MET A 57 2.23 5.76 -0.31
C MET A 57 2.42 6.75 -1.46
N GLU A 58 1.37 7.08 -2.21
CA GLU A 58 1.44 8.04 -3.31
C GLU A 58 1.83 9.43 -2.80
N GLU A 59 1.24 9.90 -1.69
CA GLU A 59 1.63 11.17 -1.07
C GLU A 59 3.12 11.18 -0.71
N SER A 60 3.61 10.05 -0.19
CA SER A 60 5.01 9.87 0.22
C SER A 60 5.96 9.86 -0.99
N TYR A 61 5.58 9.20 -2.08
CA TYR A 61 6.36 9.21 -3.32
C TYR A 61 6.47 10.61 -3.92
N ILE A 62 5.38 11.39 -3.91
CA ILE A 62 5.40 12.78 -4.38
C ILE A 62 6.33 13.62 -3.50
N LYS A 63 6.27 13.46 -2.17
CA LYS A 63 7.16 14.15 -1.22
C LYS A 63 8.63 13.76 -1.37
N ASP A 64 8.91 12.54 -1.82
CA ASP A 64 10.25 12.06 -2.17
C ASP A 64 10.72 12.51 -3.57
N GLY A 65 9.90 13.27 -4.31
CA GLY A 65 10.23 13.80 -5.63
C GLY A 65 9.98 12.82 -6.80
N LYS A 66 9.29 11.70 -6.56
CA LYS A 66 8.90 10.77 -7.63
C LYS A 66 7.72 11.33 -8.43
N LYS A 67 7.74 11.11 -9.75
CA LYS A 67 6.67 11.56 -10.64
C LYS A 67 5.47 10.60 -10.57
N MET A 68 4.41 11.02 -9.91
CA MET A 68 3.14 10.27 -9.81
C MET A 68 2.11 10.75 -10.83
N THR A 69 1.01 10.01 -10.95
CA THR A 69 -0.13 10.39 -11.81
C THR A 69 -0.88 11.57 -11.21
N HIS A 70 -1.10 11.56 -9.90
CA HIS A 70 -1.75 12.65 -9.18
C HIS A 70 -0.73 13.67 -8.65
N THR A 71 -1.17 14.92 -8.55
CA THR A 71 -0.45 15.98 -7.83
C THR A 71 -0.63 15.82 -6.32
N LEU A 72 0.25 16.46 -5.53
CA LEU A 72 0.12 16.46 -4.07
C LEU A 72 -1.25 17.00 -3.60
N ALA A 73 -1.75 18.03 -4.27
CA ALA A 73 -3.05 18.64 -3.94
C ALA A 73 -4.23 17.68 -4.22
N GLU A 74 -4.17 16.90 -5.29
CA GLU A 74 -5.20 15.90 -5.62
C GLU A 74 -5.18 14.74 -4.63
N VAL A 75 -3.99 14.26 -4.25
CA VAL A 75 -3.83 13.24 -3.21
C VAL A 75 -4.37 13.73 -1.87
N GLN A 76 -4.04 14.96 -1.46
CA GLN A 76 -4.54 15.55 -0.22
C GLN A 76 -6.06 15.78 -0.24
N LYS A 77 -6.62 16.12 -1.40
CA LYS A 77 -8.07 16.17 -1.58
C LYS A 77 -8.70 14.78 -1.42
N GLY A 78 -8.10 13.74 -1.99
CA GLY A 78 -8.55 12.36 -1.81
C GLY A 78 -8.51 11.93 -0.33
N ILE A 79 -7.44 12.26 0.40
CA ILE A 79 -7.33 12.00 1.85
C ILE A 79 -8.46 12.71 2.59
N LYS A 80 -8.73 13.98 2.27
CA LYS A 80 -9.82 14.73 2.87
C LYS A 80 -11.18 14.08 2.62
N GLN A 81 -11.45 13.61 1.41
CA GLN A 81 -12.69 12.91 1.06
C GLN A 81 -12.84 11.58 1.82
N PHE A 82 -11.76 10.80 1.96
CA PHE A 82 -11.76 9.58 2.79
C PHE A 82 -12.09 9.89 4.24
N ASN A 83 -11.46 10.92 4.81
CA ASN A 83 -11.74 11.37 6.16
C ASN A 83 -13.18 11.86 6.34
N GLU A 84 -13.74 12.60 5.39
CA GLU A 84 -15.13 13.04 5.41
C GLU A 84 -16.08 11.83 5.44
N MET A 85 -15.88 10.86 4.53
CA MET A 85 -16.68 9.62 4.47
C MET A 85 -16.58 8.81 5.76
N LEU A 86 -15.38 8.58 6.29
CA LEU A 86 -15.21 7.88 7.56
C LEU A 86 -15.84 8.68 8.71
N GLY A 87 -15.73 10.00 8.70
CA GLY A 87 -16.29 10.89 9.71
C GLY A 87 -17.83 10.90 9.75
N GLU A 88 -18.49 10.67 8.62
CA GLU A 88 -19.95 10.51 8.51
C GLU A 88 -20.45 9.27 9.26
N THR A 89 -19.63 8.21 9.37
CA THR A 89 -19.94 7.01 10.16
C THR A 89 -19.83 7.22 11.68
N GLY A 90 -19.39 8.40 12.12
CA GLY A 90 -19.12 8.72 13.53
C GLY A 90 -17.67 8.52 13.96
N LEU A 91 -16.80 7.96 13.11
CA LEU A 91 -15.37 7.81 13.41
C LEU A 91 -14.68 9.15 13.60
N ARG A 92 -13.70 9.18 14.51
CA ARG A 92 -12.84 10.33 14.80
C ARG A 92 -11.40 9.86 14.95
N ASP A 93 -10.44 10.76 14.77
CA ASP A 93 -9.06 10.48 15.13
C ASP A 93 -8.87 10.42 16.67
N ILE A 94 -7.67 10.09 17.12
CA ILE A 94 -7.34 9.96 18.56
C ILE A 94 -7.54 11.24 19.38
N HIS A 95 -7.68 12.39 18.74
CA HIS A 95 -7.91 13.68 19.38
C HIS A 95 -9.36 14.16 19.21
N GLY A 96 -10.26 13.31 18.69
CA GLY A 96 -11.64 13.68 18.40
C GLY A 96 -11.82 14.49 17.12
N GLY A 97 -10.76 14.69 16.34
CA GLY A 97 -10.75 15.41 15.07
C GLY A 97 -11.25 14.58 13.89
N LYS A 98 -11.30 15.23 12.71
CA LYS A 98 -11.67 14.59 11.44
C LYS A 98 -10.54 14.51 10.42
N ASP A 99 -9.41 15.17 10.66
CA ASP A 99 -8.37 15.35 9.64
C ASP A 99 -7.43 14.15 9.51
N LYS A 100 -7.43 13.24 10.49
CA LYS A 100 -6.54 12.07 10.52
C LYS A 100 -7.27 10.75 10.77
N ILE A 101 -8.56 10.69 10.44
CA ILE A 101 -9.36 9.46 10.64
C ILE A 101 -8.77 8.30 9.83
N HIS A 102 -8.29 8.53 8.61
CA HIS A 102 -7.64 7.50 7.80
C HIS A 102 -6.38 6.92 8.46
N GLU A 103 -5.56 7.74 9.13
CA GLU A 103 -4.37 7.26 9.86
C GLU A 103 -4.78 6.39 11.05
N PHE A 104 -5.77 6.84 11.82
CA PHE A 104 -6.34 6.11 12.95
C PHE A 104 -6.91 4.76 12.50
N TYR A 105 -7.74 4.79 11.45
CA TYR A 105 -8.37 3.61 10.89
C TYR A 105 -7.31 2.61 10.40
N TYR A 106 -6.31 3.09 9.64
CA TYR A 106 -5.25 2.23 9.13
C TYR A 106 -4.49 1.55 10.29
N ALA A 107 -4.08 2.30 11.30
CA ALA A 107 -3.36 1.74 12.45
C ALA A 107 -4.19 0.70 13.21
N ALA A 108 -5.51 0.90 13.29
CA ALA A 108 -6.42 0.01 14.00
C ALA A 108 -6.57 -1.37 13.32
N VAL A 109 -6.81 -1.38 12.01
CA VAL A 109 -7.27 -2.60 11.31
C VAL A 109 -6.33 -3.10 10.22
N CYS A 110 -5.41 -2.28 9.71
CA CYS A 110 -4.53 -2.65 8.61
C CYS A 110 -3.17 -3.16 9.09
N LYS A 111 -2.37 -3.70 8.16
CA LYS A 111 -1.05 -4.26 8.44
C LYS A 111 0.00 -3.18 8.58
N ARG A 112 0.79 -3.28 9.64
CA ARG A 112 2.05 -2.56 9.77
C ARG A 112 3.08 -3.16 8.81
N PRO A 113 3.64 -2.39 7.87
CA PRO A 113 4.66 -2.92 6.97
C PRO A 113 5.92 -3.36 7.74
N THR A 114 6.50 -4.46 7.31
CA THR A 114 7.80 -4.97 7.79
C THR A 114 8.96 -4.17 7.19
N GLN A 115 10.18 -4.33 7.75
CA GLN A 115 11.38 -3.70 7.17
C GLN A 115 11.59 -4.11 5.71
N LYS A 116 11.40 -5.40 5.38
CA LYS A 116 11.49 -5.91 3.99
C LYS A 116 10.50 -5.19 3.06
N GLN A 117 9.28 -4.95 3.53
CA GLN A 117 8.26 -4.22 2.76
C GLN A 117 8.62 -2.73 2.60
N TYR A 118 9.17 -2.08 3.63
CA TYR A 118 9.68 -0.72 3.48
C TYR A 118 10.83 -0.64 2.46
N ASP A 119 11.75 -1.60 2.48
CA ASP A 119 12.88 -1.67 1.54
C ASP A 119 12.40 -1.90 0.10
N LEU A 120 11.34 -2.69 -0.06
CA LEU A 120 10.67 -2.92 -1.35
C LEU A 120 10.04 -1.64 -1.90
N VAL A 121 9.28 -0.91 -1.07
CA VAL A 121 8.67 0.38 -1.43
C VAL A 121 9.74 1.42 -1.78
N GLY A 122 10.85 1.45 -1.05
CA GLY A 122 11.96 2.37 -1.32
C GLY A 122 11.53 3.84 -1.27
N SER A 123 10.71 4.20 -0.28
CA SER A 123 10.31 5.58 0.04
C SER A 123 10.66 5.87 1.51
N PRO A 124 11.69 6.69 1.80
CA PRO A 124 11.99 7.08 3.16
C PRO A 124 10.84 7.85 3.81
N THR A 125 10.10 8.67 3.04
CA THR A 125 8.93 9.39 3.57
C THR A 125 7.79 8.43 3.93
N PHE A 126 7.56 7.38 3.15
CA PHE A 126 6.53 6.38 3.46
C PHE A 126 6.87 5.65 4.75
N LYS A 127 8.11 5.15 4.89
CA LYS A 127 8.58 4.49 6.12
C LYS A 127 8.37 5.40 7.33
N LYS A 128 8.87 6.64 7.27
CA LYS A 128 8.74 7.62 8.36
C LYS A 128 7.27 7.91 8.71
N THR A 129 6.41 8.01 7.70
CA THR A 129 4.97 8.29 7.89
C THR A 129 4.28 7.11 8.55
N MET A 130 4.50 5.89 8.08
CA MET A 130 3.91 4.67 8.64
C MET A 130 4.39 4.43 10.07
N GLU A 131 5.69 4.59 10.34
CA GLU A 131 6.24 4.48 11.70
C GLU A 131 5.59 5.49 12.64
N ARG A 132 5.48 6.77 12.23
CA ARG A 132 4.76 7.79 13.00
C ARG A 132 3.30 7.39 13.26
N ILE A 133 2.59 6.90 12.24
CA ILE A 133 1.19 6.49 12.38
C ILE A 133 1.08 5.39 13.44
N PHE A 134 1.83 4.30 13.32
CA PHE A 134 1.76 3.20 14.30
C PHE A 134 2.26 3.61 15.69
N GLU A 135 3.27 4.48 15.81
CA GLU A 135 3.72 5.00 17.09
C GLU A 135 2.69 5.87 17.79
N THR A 136 1.98 6.71 17.04
CA THR A 136 0.90 7.57 17.56
C THR A 136 -0.27 6.74 18.09
N HIS A 137 -0.47 5.53 17.55
CA HIS A 137 -1.60 4.65 17.83
C HIS A 137 -1.20 3.37 18.58
N LYS A 138 0.00 3.31 19.17
CA LYS A 138 0.55 2.14 19.89
C LYS A 138 -0.37 1.58 20.99
N ALA A 139 -1.27 2.39 21.54
CA ALA A 139 -2.22 1.97 22.57
C ALA A 139 -3.36 1.04 22.07
N MET A 140 -3.35 0.65 20.79
CA MET A 140 -4.39 -0.20 20.18
C MET A 140 -3.97 -1.66 19.99
N GLU A 141 -2.74 -2.03 20.37
CA GLU A 141 -2.21 -3.40 20.27
C GLU A 141 -2.21 -4.17 21.61
N ASP A 142 -2.73 -3.57 22.70
CA ASP A 142 -2.91 -4.21 24.02
C ASP A 142 -4.36 -4.69 24.26
#